data_AF-A0A7C1TUC8-F1
#
_entry.id   AF-A0A7C1TUC8-F1
#
_cell.length_a   1.000
_cell.length_b   1.000
_cell.length_c   1.000
_cell.angle_alpha   90.00
_cell.angle_beta   90.00
_cell.angle_gamma   90.00
#
_symmetry.space_group_name_H-M   'P 1'
#
loop_
_entity.id
_entity.type
_entity.pdbx_description
1 polymer ?
#
loop_
_entity_poly.entity_id
_entity_poly.type
_entity_poly.pdbx_seq_one_letter_code
_entity_poly.pdbx_strand_id
1 'polypeptide(L)'
;MKNYIHIKTALHAGVLILAFFLATAGAQAEKHPNEEGDSAQGAKLWAQTCSRCHNMRNPKEFRDELWVAIVTHMRVRAGLTGQDTRNILAFLQQSNSVARKSSFTKSSTTSESKGIAGIGVSSQDVLARGKTVFEETCVACHGDDGKGVVPGVPDFIDGNGVLSQSNEVLFNHIVNGFESPGSTLAMPPKGGNEDLSNKDIKDVIEYLNATFGS
;
A
#
# COMPACT_ATOMS: atom_id res chain seq x y z
N MET A 1 26.68 -63.75 53.91
CA MET A 1 26.25 -64.90 53.09
C MET A 1 25.46 -64.32 51.92
N LYS A 2 25.89 -64.62 50.69
CA LYS A 2 25.21 -64.21 49.45
C LYS A 2 23.74 -64.62 49.53
N ASN A 3 22.83 -63.83 48.93
CA ASN A 3 21.74 -64.37 48.12
C ASN A 3 21.00 -63.27 47.33
N TYR A 4 21.35 -63.23 46.04
CA TYR A 4 20.46 -63.10 44.87
C TYR A 4 19.18 -62.27 45.01
N ILE A 5 19.25 -61.05 44.46
CA ILE A 5 18.09 -60.28 44.03
C ILE A 5 17.50 -60.99 42.80
N HIS A 6 16.33 -61.59 42.97
CA HIS A 6 15.54 -62.14 41.87
C HIS A 6 14.97 -61.01 41.02
N ILE A 7 15.49 -60.87 39.80
CA ILE A 7 14.84 -60.19 38.70
C ILE A 7 13.62 -61.04 38.31
N LYS A 8 12.41 -60.55 38.56
CA LYS A 8 11.20 -61.03 37.90
C LYS A 8 10.64 -59.92 37.02
N THR A 9 10.67 -60.23 35.74
CA THR A 9 10.09 -59.54 34.61
C THR A 9 8.57 -59.50 34.68
N ALA A 10 8.04 -58.51 33.96
CA ALA A 10 6.69 -58.40 33.39
C ALA A 10 5.56 -57.92 34.31
N LEU A 11 5.20 -56.65 34.16
CA LEU A 11 3.85 -56.34 33.70
C LEU A 11 3.84 -55.05 32.88
N HIS A 12 3.49 -55.20 31.61
CA HIS A 12 3.26 -54.16 30.63
C HIS A 12 2.00 -53.38 31.03
N ALA A 13 2.13 -52.09 31.35
CA ALA A 13 1.01 -51.16 31.33
C ALA A 13 1.54 -49.73 31.30
N GLY A 14 1.40 -49.05 30.16
CA GLY A 14 1.65 -47.61 30.10
C GLY A 14 2.28 -47.07 28.82
N VAL A 15 2.40 -47.85 27.74
CA VAL A 15 2.69 -47.31 26.40
C VAL A 15 1.42 -47.46 25.57
N LEU A 16 0.48 -46.53 25.72
CA LEU A 16 -0.70 -46.38 24.84
C LEU A 16 -1.27 -44.96 24.97
N ILE A 17 -0.44 -43.94 24.73
CA ILE A 17 -0.90 -42.62 24.26
C ILE A 17 -0.30 -42.43 22.86
N LEU A 18 -0.69 -43.29 21.93
CA LEU A 18 -0.34 -43.17 20.52
C LEU A 18 -1.48 -43.69 19.65
N ALA A 19 -2.65 -43.05 19.71
CA ALA A 19 -3.70 -43.18 18.71
C ALA A 19 -4.86 -42.22 19.00
N PHE A 20 -4.68 -40.91 18.81
CA PHE A 20 -5.83 -40.00 18.60
C PHE A 20 -5.45 -38.67 17.94
N PHE A 21 -4.59 -38.69 16.91
CA PHE A 21 -4.42 -37.57 15.98
C PHE A 21 -4.22 -38.07 14.53
N LEU A 22 -5.04 -39.03 14.12
CA LEU A 22 -5.36 -39.21 12.70
C LEU A 22 -6.82 -38.84 12.49
N ALA A 23 -7.07 -37.53 12.39
CA ALA A 23 -8.28 -36.99 11.81
C ALA A 23 -7.92 -35.72 11.04
N THR A 24 -8.08 -35.82 9.72
CA THR A 24 -8.23 -34.72 8.75
C THR A 24 -7.02 -33.81 8.49
N ALA A 25 -5.93 -34.39 7.98
CA ALA A 25 -5.19 -33.72 6.90
C ALA A 25 -5.98 -33.87 5.58
N GLY A 26 -7.22 -33.38 5.57
CA GLY A 26 -7.85 -33.00 4.32
C GLY A 26 -7.20 -31.69 3.94
N ALA A 27 -6.47 -31.67 2.82
CA ALA A 27 -6.00 -30.44 2.22
C ALA A 27 -7.18 -29.47 2.14
N GLN A 28 -7.22 -28.50 3.06
CA GLN A 28 -8.05 -27.33 2.88
C GLN A 28 -7.33 -26.54 1.78
N ALA A 29 -7.69 -26.81 0.53
CA ALA A 29 -7.71 -25.74 -0.44
C ALA A 29 -8.63 -24.69 0.18
N GLU A 30 -8.05 -23.71 0.85
CA GLU A 30 -8.80 -22.65 1.49
C GLU A 30 -9.62 -22.00 0.38
N LYS A 31 -10.92 -22.28 0.42
CA LYS A 31 -11.89 -21.74 -0.53
C LYS A 31 -12.10 -20.30 -0.06
N HIS A 32 -11.11 -19.45 -0.33
CA HIS A 32 -11.17 -18.03 0.02
C HIS A 32 -12.45 -17.47 -0.62
N PRO A 33 -13.42 -17.00 0.19
CA PRO A 33 -14.57 -16.32 -0.38
C PRO A 33 -14.06 -15.15 -1.23
N ASN A 34 -14.77 -14.83 -2.31
CA ASN A 34 -14.40 -13.66 -3.11
C ASN A 34 -14.75 -12.41 -2.31
N GLU A 35 -13.77 -11.86 -1.59
CA GLU A 35 -13.91 -10.60 -0.86
C GLU A 35 -13.77 -9.41 -1.80
N GLU A 36 -14.31 -8.26 -1.39
CA GLU A 36 -14.04 -6.99 -2.06
C GLU A 36 -12.52 -6.70 -2.06
N GLY A 37 -12.05 -5.88 -3.00
CA GLY A 37 -10.62 -5.56 -3.10
C GLY A 37 -10.18 -4.58 -2.02
N ASP A 38 -9.07 -4.88 -1.34
CA ASP A 38 -8.38 -3.96 -0.43
C ASP A 38 -7.35 -3.14 -1.22
N SER A 39 -7.52 -1.82 -1.23
CA SER A 39 -6.65 -0.88 -1.94
C SER A 39 -5.25 -0.74 -1.32
N ALA A 40 -5.13 -0.74 0.01
CA ALA A 40 -3.82 -0.64 0.67
C ALA A 40 -2.97 -1.88 0.36
N GLN A 41 -3.60 -3.07 0.41
CA GLN A 41 -2.93 -4.29 -0.03
C GLN A 41 -2.67 -4.30 -1.55
N GLY A 42 -3.57 -3.72 -2.34
CA GLY A 42 -3.41 -3.52 -3.78
C GLY A 42 -2.20 -2.68 -4.14
N ALA A 43 -1.99 -1.55 -3.45
CA ALA A 43 -0.86 -0.66 -3.61
C ALA A 43 0.46 -1.39 -3.38
N LYS A 44 0.52 -2.17 -2.28
CA LYS A 44 1.68 -3.01 -1.95
C LYS A 44 1.94 -4.08 -3.02
N LEU A 45 0.91 -4.82 -3.43
CA LEU A 45 1.03 -5.86 -4.46
C LEU A 45 1.48 -5.27 -5.80
N TRP A 46 0.93 -4.12 -6.18
CA TRP A 46 1.31 -3.40 -7.39
C TRP A 46 2.79 -3.03 -7.38
N ALA A 47 3.29 -2.43 -6.30
CA ALA A 47 4.69 -2.04 -6.20
C ALA A 47 5.65 -3.22 -6.11
N GLN A 48 5.27 -4.28 -5.40
CA GLN A 48 6.14 -5.42 -5.18
C GLN A 48 6.17 -6.39 -6.35
N THR A 49 5.10 -6.50 -7.13
CA THR A 49 4.98 -7.53 -8.18
C THR A 49 5.14 -6.96 -9.58
N CYS A 50 4.55 -5.80 -9.88
CA CYS A 50 4.49 -5.30 -11.25
C CYS A 50 5.79 -4.63 -11.69
N SER A 51 6.42 -3.87 -10.80
CA SER A 51 7.69 -3.16 -11.06
C SER A 51 8.87 -4.11 -11.37
N ARG A 52 8.75 -5.40 -11.06
CA ARG A 52 9.80 -6.41 -11.29
C ARG A 52 10.07 -6.69 -12.76
N CYS A 53 9.08 -6.51 -13.63
CA CYS A 53 9.18 -6.89 -15.04
C CYS A 53 9.07 -5.70 -15.99
N HIS A 54 8.39 -4.63 -15.59
CA HIS A 54 8.26 -3.41 -16.36
C HIS A 54 8.17 -2.21 -15.43
N ASN A 55 8.40 -1.02 -15.98
CA ASN A 55 8.23 0.21 -15.21
C ASN A 55 6.79 0.34 -14.69
N MET A 56 6.66 0.90 -13.49
CA MET A 56 5.35 1.13 -12.91
C MET A 56 4.57 2.11 -13.79
N ARG A 57 3.35 1.73 -14.14
CA ARG A 57 2.48 2.55 -14.98
C ARG A 57 1.68 3.50 -14.11
N ASN A 58 1.47 4.72 -14.61
CA ASN A 58 0.63 5.69 -13.93
C ASN A 58 -0.82 5.17 -13.92
N PRO A 59 -1.49 5.07 -12.76
CA PRO A 59 -2.90 4.69 -12.69
C PRO A 59 -3.83 5.54 -13.58
N LYS A 60 -3.47 6.79 -13.89
CA LYS A 60 -4.23 7.69 -14.76
C LYS A 60 -3.99 7.47 -16.27
N GLU A 61 -3.04 6.60 -16.64
CA GLU A 61 -2.75 6.30 -18.06
C GLU A 61 -3.92 5.58 -18.75
N PHE A 62 -4.81 4.88 -18.01
CA PHE A 62 -5.99 4.22 -18.55
C PHE A 62 -7.25 4.49 -17.74
N ARG A 63 -8.40 4.43 -18.41
CA ARG A 63 -9.72 4.32 -17.75
C ARG A 63 -9.88 3.01 -16.99
N ASP A 64 -10.75 3.02 -15.99
CA ASP A 64 -10.98 1.89 -15.08
C ASP A 64 -11.35 0.59 -15.81
N GLU A 65 -12.15 0.64 -16.89
CA GLU A 65 -12.53 -0.59 -17.61
C GLU A 65 -11.35 -1.20 -18.39
N LEU A 66 -10.39 -0.38 -18.83
CA LEU A 66 -9.16 -0.90 -19.44
C LEU A 66 -8.27 -1.53 -18.39
N TRP A 67 -8.19 -0.95 -17.19
CA TRP A 67 -7.45 -1.57 -16.09
C TRP A 67 -7.98 -2.94 -15.72
N VAL A 68 -9.31 -3.14 -15.71
CA VAL A 68 -9.90 -4.47 -15.50
C VAL A 68 -9.36 -5.49 -16.50
N ALA A 69 -9.32 -5.16 -17.79
CA ALA A 69 -8.80 -6.05 -18.81
C ALA A 69 -7.29 -6.27 -18.69
N ILE A 70 -6.52 -5.21 -18.44
CA ILE A 70 -5.06 -5.25 -18.31
C ILE A 70 -4.63 -6.09 -17.11
N VAL A 71 -5.20 -5.87 -15.94
CA VAL A 71 -4.86 -6.63 -14.73
C VAL A 71 -5.33 -8.08 -14.87
N THR A 72 -6.46 -8.34 -15.53
CA THR A 72 -6.90 -9.71 -15.84
C THR A 72 -5.87 -10.43 -16.72
N HIS A 73 -5.28 -9.76 -17.70
CA HIS A 73 -4.18 -10.33 -18.50
C HIS A 73 -2.93 -10.56 -17.64
N MET A 74 -2.58 -9.60 -16.78
CA MET A 74 -1.44 -9.70 -15.87
C MET A 74 -1.62 -10.77 -14.79
N ARG A 75 -2.84 -11.15 -14.44
CA ARG A 75 -3.10 -12.23 -13.48
C ARG A 75 -2.36 -13.51 -13.85
N VAL A 76 -2.41 -13.91 -15.12
CA VAL A 76 -1.73 -15.13 -15.59
C VAL A 76 -0.23 -14.89 -15.71
N ARG A 77 0.19 -13.72 -16.20
CA ARG A 77 1.59 -13.41 -16.48
C ARG A 77 2.43 -13.22 -15.21
N ALA A 78 1.83 -12.66 -14.17
CA ALA A 78 2.46 -12.39 -12.88
C ALA A 78 2.07 -13.41 -11.79
N GLY A 79 1.26 -14.43 -12.13
CA GLY A 79 0.87 -15.50 -11.19
C GLY A 79 -0.02 -15.02 -10.03
N LEU A 80 -0.90 -14.05 -10.27
CA LEU A 80 -1.75 -13.45 -9.24
C LEU A 80 -2.97 -14.32 -8.90
N THR A 81 -3.36 -14.33 -7.63
CA THR A 81 -4.64 -14.92 -7.22
C THR A 81 -5.82 -14.04 -7.67
N GLY A 82 -7.04 -14.58 -7.50
CA GLY A 82 -8.25 -13.79 -7.73
C GLY A 82 -8.37 -12.59 -6.78
N GLN A 83 -7.95 -12.75 -5.52
CA GLN A 83 -7.98 -11.65 -4.54
C GLN A 83 -6.90 -10.62 -4.82
N ASP A 84 -5.68 -11.03 -5.19
CA ASP A 84 -4.61 -10.08 -5.57
C ASP A 84 -5.05 -9.20 -6.73
N THR A 85 -5.73 -9.80 -7.72
CA THR A 85 -6.29 -9.07 -8.87
C THR A 85 -7.31 -8.03 -8.42
N ARG A 86 -8.20 -8.37 -7.47
CA ARG A 86 -9.19 -7.44 -6.92
C ARG A 86 -8.56 -6.32 -6.11
N ASN A 87 -7.57 -6.64 -5.27
CA ASN A 87 -6.84 -5.67 -4.47
C ASN A 87 -6.13 -4.65 -5.38
N ILE A 88 -5.38 -5.13 -6.39
CA ILE A 88 -4.71 -4.26 -7.37
C ILE A 88 -5.71 -3.40 -8.13
N LEU A 89 -6.86 -3.96 -8.54
CA LEU A 89 -7.90 -3.18 -9.22
C LEU A 89 -8.52 -2.12 -8.31
N ALA A 90 -8.78 -2.43 -7.04
CA ALA A 90 -9.28 -1.47 -6.06
C ALA A 90 -8.32 -0.29 -5.90
N PHE A 91 -7.02 -0.58 -5.82
CA PHE A 91 -5.97 0.43 -5.79
C PHE A 91 -5.96 1.31 -7.05
N LEU A 92 -5.85 0.69 -8.23
CA LEU A 92 -5.76 1.43 -9.50
C LEU A 92 -6.99 2.30 -9.74
N GLN A 93 -8.19 1.81 -9.42
CA GLN A 93 -9.44 2.55 -9.55
C GLN A 93 -9.53 3.70 -8.54
N GLN A 94 -9.07 3.49 -7.30
CA GLN A 94 -9.00 4.57 -6.32
C GLN A 94 -8.04 5.67 -6.79
N SER A 95 -6.85 5.31 -7.25
CA SER A 95 -5.83 6.23 -7.77
C SER A 95 -6.22 6.94 -9.07
N ASN A 96 -7.09 6.32 -9.87
CA ASN A 96 -7.61 6.90 -11.11
C ASN A 96 -8.85 7.78 -10.87
N SER A 97 -9.59 7.53 -9.79
CA SER A 97 -10.76 8.32 -9.46
C SER A 97 -10.35 9.72 -9.02
N VAL A 98 -10.79 10.75 -9.75
CA VAL A 98 -10.73 12.13 -9.25
C VAL A 98 -11.71 12.21 -8.08
N ALA A 99 -11.23 11.93 -6.85
CA ALA A 99 -11.96 11.91 -5.58
C ALA A 99 -13.47 12.16 -5.75
N ARG A 100 -14.26 11.09 -5.99
CA ARG A 100 -15.71 11.11 -6.30
C ARG A 100 -16.39 12.43 -5.96
N LYS A 101 -16.35 13.39 -6.89
CA LYS A 101 -17.08 14.64 -6.73
C LYS A 101 -18.56 14.32 -6.89
N SER A 102 -19.25 14.25 -5.75
CA SER A 102 -20.69 14.44 -5.59
C SER A 102 -21.59 13.50 -6.40
N SER A 103 -22.11 12.44 -5.77
CA SER A 103 -23.42 11.84 -6.13
C SER A 103 -23.97 10.97 -5.00
N PHE A 104 -24.26 11.61 -3.86
CA PHE A 104 -25.44 11.24 -3.08
C PHE A 104 -25.95 12.50 -2.39
N THR A 105 -26.83 13.21 -3.10
CA THR A 105 -27.52 14.40 -2.63
C THR A 105 -28.55 14.02 -1.58
N LYS A 106 -28.41 14.56 -0.36
CA LYS A 106 -29.55 15.08 0.39
C LYS A 106 -29.16 16.32 1.20
N SER A 107 -29.44 17.46 0.57
CA SER A 107 -30.00 18.69 1.15
C SER A 107 -29.59 19.09 2.57
N SER A 108 -28.86 20.21 2.67
CA SER A 108 -29.22 21.36 3.52
C SER A 108 -28.45 22.61 3.06
N THR A 109 -29.09 23.38 2.17
CA THR A 109 -29.06 24.85 2.10
C THR A 109 -29.31 25.41 3.51
N THR A 110 -28.66 26.45 4.05
CA THR A 110 -28.33 27.80 3.54
C THR A 110 -27.23 28.45 4.41
N SER A 111 -26.34 29.23 3.80
CA SER A 111 -25.91 30.60 4.21
C SER A 111 -24.55 30.90 3.56
N GLU A 112 -24.50 31.56 2.40
CA GLU A 112 -24.60 33.02 2.21
C GLU A 112 -23.21 33.67 2.14
N SER A 113 -22.89 34.07 0.91
CA SER A 113 -21.66 34.69 0.45
C SER A 113 -21.71 36.19 0.72
N LYS A 114 -20.67 36.71 1.38
CA LYS A 114 -20.30 38.12 1.29
C LYS A 114 -18.80 38.27 1.42
N GLY A 115 -18.14 38.69 0.33
CA GLY A 115 -16.80 39.28 0.35
C GLY A 115 -15.74 38.52 -0.44
N ILE A 116 -15.53 38.96 -1.68
CA ILE A 116 -14.36 38.68 -2.52
C ILE A 116 -13.21 39.59 -2.07
N ALA A 117 -12.16 39.02 -1.49
CA ALA A 117 -10.76 39.48 -1.56
C ALA A 117 -9.85 38.52 -0.76
N GLY A 118 -8.99 37.78 -1.48
CA GLY A 118 -7.96 36.92 -0.90
C GLY A 118 -8.47 35.57 -0.43
N ILE A 119 -8.57 34.59 -1.34
CA ILE A 119 -8.70 33.19 -0.94
C ILE A 119 -7.35 32.77 -0.38
N GLY A 120 -7.14 33.04 0.91
CA GLY A 120 -6.17 32.29 1.69
C GLY A 120 -6.61 30.84 1.63
N VAL A 121 -5.93 30.03 0.80
CA VAL A 121 -6.08 28.58 0.82
C VAL A 121 -5.80 28.15 2.25
N SER A 122 -6.79 27.55 2.93
CA SER A 122 -6.59 27.16 4.32
C SER A 122 -5.54 26.05 4.39
N SER A 123 -4.76 25.99 5.48
CA SER A 123 -3.78 24.91 5.68
C SER A 123 -4.45 23.53 5.59
N GLN A 124 -5.70 23.41 6.03
CA GLN A 124 -6.48 22.18 5.90
C GLN A 124 -6.75 21.79 4.44
N ASP A 125 -7.03 22.76 3.57
CA ASP A 125 -7.19 22.49 2.13
C ASP A 125 -5.87 22.07 1.48
N VAL A 126 -4.73 22.60 1.95
CA VAL A 126 -3.40 22.16 1.50
C VAL A 126 -3.16 20.70 1.88
N LEU A 127 -3.37 20.36 3.16
CA LEU A 127 -3.17 19.00 3.66
C LEU A 127 -4.12 18.00 2.99
N ALA A 128 -5.38 18.37 2.75
CA ALA A 128 -6.34 17.50 2.07
C ALA A 128 -5.96 17.19 0.62
N ARG A 129 -5.46 18.20 -0.12
CA ARG A 129 -4.95 17.99 -1.48
C ARG A 129 -3.65 17.18 -1.47
N GLY A 130 -2.72 17.49 -0.58
CA GLY A 130 -1.48 16.75 -0.41
C GLY A 130 -1.73 15.27 -0.08
N LYS A 131 -2.66 14.98 0.81
CA LYS A 131 -3.13 13.62 1.12
C LYS A 131 -3.65 12.90 -0.12
N THR A 132 -4.49 13.56 -0.90
CA THR A 132 -5.05 12.99 -2.14
C THR A 132 -3.94 12.62 -3.12
N VAL A 133 -2.98 13.52 -3.34
CA VAL A 133 -1.82 13.25 -4.22
C VAL A 133 -1.00 12.06 -3.69
N PHE A 134 -0.77 12.01 -2.38
CA PHE A 134 -0.03 10.92 -1.74
C PHE A 134 -0.72 9.56 -1.93
N GLU A 135 -2.02 9.48 -1.65
CA GLU A 135 -2.81 8.25 -1.78
C GLU A 135 -2.97 7.80 -3.23
N GLU A 136 -3.07 8.72 -4.18
CA GLU A 136 -3.22 8.37 -5.59
C GLU A 136 -1.90 7.94 -6.24
N THR A 137 -0.78 8.58 -5.86
CA THR A 137 0.50 8.47 -6.60
C THR A 137 1.62 7.83 -5.78
N CYS A 138 1.79 8.22 -4.52
CA CYS A 138 3.01 7.94 -3.76
C CYS A 138 2.89 6.66 -2.91
N VAL A 139 1.68 6.35 -2.44
CA VAL A 139 1.39 5.26 -1.50
C VAL A 139 1.80 3.88 -2.00
N ALA A 140 1.81 3.68 -3.33
CA ALA A 140 2.24 2.43 -3.94
C ALA A 140 3.62 2.00 -3.45
N CYS A 141 4.57 2.93 -3.38
CA CYS A 141 5.93 2.63 -2.96
C CYS A 141 6.19 3.02 -1.50
N HIS A 142 5.62 4.15 -1.04
CA HIS A 142 5.89 4.69 0.29
C HIS A 142 5.02 4.10 1.41
N GLY A 143 3.96 3.36 1.07
CA GLY A 143 3.00 2.84 2.05
C GLY A 143 2.09 3.93 2.60
N ASP A 144 0.94 3.54 3.12
CA ASP A 144 0.00 4.43 3.82
C ASP A 144 0.53 4.85 5.20
N ASP A 145 1.34 3.98 5.82
CA ASP A 145 2.04 4.24 7.08
C ASP A 145 3.38 4.98 6.92
N GLY A 146 3.78 5.31 5.69
CA GLY A 146 5.00 6.07 5.39
C GLY A 146 6.31 5.31 5.57
N LYS A 147 6.28 4.01 5.86
CA LYS A 147 7.50 3.22 6.14
C LYS A 147 8.19 2.66 4.89
N GLY A 148 7.56 2.80 3.73
CA GLY A 148 7.99 2.16 2.50
C GLY A 148 7.59 0.68 2.44
N VAL A 149 7.15 0.24 1.26
CA VAL A 149 6.75 -1.17 1.02
C VAL A 149 7.73 -1.94 0.12
N VAL A 150 8.77 -1.26 -0.38
CA VAL A 150 9.82 -1.82 -1.24
C VAL A 150 11.20 -1.54 -0.63
N PRO A 151 12.15 -2.50 -0.64
CA PRO A 151 13.50 -2.27 -0.12
C PRO A 151 14.16 -1.02 -0.73
N GLY A 152 14.68 -0.15 0.14
CA GLY A 152 15.36 1.09 -0.24
C GLY A 152 14.46 2.31 -0.41
N VAL A 153 13.13 2.15 -0.31
CA VAL A 153 12.22 3.29 -0.13
C VAL A 153 12.42 3.84 1.29
N PRO A 154 12.57 5.17 1.47
CA PRO A 154 12.77 5.76 2.80
C PRO A 154 11.59 5.52 3.74
N ASP A 155 11.91 5.34 5.03
CA ASP A 155 10.95 5.46 6.12
C ASP A 155 10.81 6.94 6.49
N PHE A 156 9.61 7.48 6.36
CA PHE A 156 9.30 8.88 6.67
C PHE A 156 9.18 9.16 8.17
N ILE A 157 9.03 8.12 9.00
CA ILE A 157 8.90 8.24 10.45
C ILE A 157 10.27 8.36 11.15
N ASP A 158 11.36 8.05 10.44
CA ASP A 158 12.70 8.26 10.97
C ASP A 158 12.99 9.77 11.13
N GLY A 159 13.11 10.23 12.37
CA GLY A 159 13.31 11.64 12.71
C GLY A 159 14.61 12.25 12.18
N ASN A 160 15.61 11.42 11.80
CA ASN A 160 16.81 11.87 11.08
C ASN A 160 16.79 11.46 9.59
N GLY A 161 15.66 10.96 9.13
CA GLY A 161 15.44 10.48 7.77
C GLY A 161 15.23 11.60 6.77
N VAL A 162 14.65 11.25 5.62
CA VAL A 162 14.52 12.16 4.47
C VAL A 162 13.66 13.40 4.77
N LEU A 163 12.66 13.30 5.64
CA LEU A 163 11.80 14.45 6.00
C LEU A 163 12.52 15.51 6.85
N SER A 164 13.73 15.23 7.36
CA SER A 164 14.57 16.23 8.02
C SER A 164 15.24 17.21 7.02
N GLN A 165 15.22 16.90 5.73
CA GLN A 165 15.77 17.76 4.68
C GLN A 165 14.86 18.98 4.41
N SER A 166 15.40 20.01 3.75
CA SER A 166 14.58 21.18 3.41
C SER A 166 13.51 20.83 2.37
N ASN A 167 12.37 21.53 2.42
CA ASN A 167 11.29 21.37 1.45
C ASN A 167 11.77 21.59 0.00
N GLU A 168 12.81 22.39 -0.22
CA GLU A 168 13.41 22.59 -1.55
C GLU A 168 14.16 21.34 -2.03
N VAL A 169 14.89 20.66 -1.15
CA VAL A 169 15.54 19.38 -1.48
C VAL A 169 14.47 18.32 -1.79
N LEU A 170 13.45 18.19 -0.94
CA LEU A 170 12.34 17.27 -1.15
C LEU A 170 11.62 17.55 -2.48
N PHE A 171 11.35 18.82 -2.77
CA PHE A 171 10.73 19.24 -4.02
C PHE A 171 11.56 18.84 -5.24
N ASN A 172 12.87 19.06 -5.21
CA ASN A 172 13.75 18.70 -6.32
C ASN A 172 13.84 17.18 -6.53
N HIS A 173 13.88 16.38 -5.45
CA HIS A 173 13.84 14.93 -5.55
C HIS A 173 12.50 14.44 -6.13
N ILE A 174 11.37 15.02 -5.70
CA ILE A 174 10.06 14.62 -6.23
C ILE A 174 9.92 15.01 -7.70
N VAL A 175 10.29 16.24 -8.08
CA VAL A 175 10.15 16.72 -9.47
C VAL A 175 11.03 15.93 -10.44
N ASN A 176 12.30 15.73 -10.10
CA ASN A 176 13.30 15.17 -11.02
C ASN A 176 13.46 13.66 -10.88
N GLY A 177 12.85 13.06 -9.86
CA GLY A 177 13.17 11.69 -9.44
C GLY A 177 14.43 11.67 -8.58
N PHE A 178 14.64 10.55 -7.89
CA PHE A 178 15.78 10.39 -6.99
C PHE A 178 16.14 8.92 -6.82
N GLU A 179 17.43 8.61 -6.80
CA GLU A 179 17.93 7.26 -6.52
C GLU A 179 18.55 7.25 -5.12
N SER A 180 17.80 6.69 -4.16
CA SER A 180 18.31 6.53 -2.80
C SER A 180 19.46 5.53 -2.78
N PRO A 181 20.56 5.82 -2.06
CA PRO A 181 21.66 4.87 -1.91
C PRO A 181 21.17 3.52 -1.37
N GLY A 182 21.45 2.44 -2.09
CA GLY A 182 21.02 1.08 -1.72
C GLY A 182 19.59 0.72 -2.13
N SER A 183 18.87 1.60 -2.81
CA SER A 183 17.58 1.25 -3.42
C SER A 183 17.77 0.49 -4.71
N THR A 184 16.99 -0.59 -4.88
CA THR A 184 16.89 -1.31 -6.15
C THR A 184 15.91 -0.64 -7.12
N LEU A 185 15.18 0.38 -6.65
CA LEU A 185 14.19 1.13 -7.41
C LEU A 185 14.48 2.63 -7.29
N ALA A 186 14.79 3.27 -8.43
CA ALA A 186 14.84 4.72 -8.50
C ALA A 186 13.43 5.30 -8.35
N MET A 187 13.28 6.35 -7.54
CA MET A 187 12.06 7.13 -7.47
C MET A 187 11.88 7.87 -8.81
N PRO A 188 10.79 7.61 -9.56
CA PRO A 188 10.56 8.25 -10.84
C PRO A 188 10.25 9.75 -10.69
N PRO A 189 10.55 10.58 -11.71
CA PRO A 189 10.10 11.97 -11.76
C PRO A 189 8.60 12.08 -11.49
N LYS A 190 8.24 13.01 -10.61
CA LYS A 190 6.87 13.24 -10.12
C LYS A 190 6.16 11.98 -9.61
N GLY A 191 6.89 11.01 -9.07
CA GLY A 191 6.30 9.74 -8.63
C GLY A 191 5.72 8.91 -9.79
N GLY A 192 6.17 9.15 -11.02
CA GLY A 192 5.64 8.49 -12.23
C GLY A 192 4.35 9.11 -12.75
N ASN A 193 3.90 10.22 -12.16
CA ASN A 193 2.69 10.93 -12.57
C ASN A 193 3.05 12.28 -13.19
N GLU A 194 3.14 12.31 -14.52
CA GLU A 194 3.54 13.50 -15.27
C GLU A 194 2.58 14.69 -15.12
N ASP A 195 1.31 14.40 -14.78
CA ASP A 195 0.25 15.38 -14.61
C ASP A 195 0.39 16.23 -13.34
N LEU A 196 1.22 15.83 -12.37
CA LEU A 196 1.38 16.59 -11.13
C LEU A 196 2.01 17.95 -11.41
N SER A 197 1.34 19.00 -10.92
CA SER A 197 1.87 20.36 -10.98
C SER A 197 2.89 20.59 -9.86
N ASN A 198 3.72 21.63 -10.01
CA ASN A 198 4.61 22.07 -8.92
C ASN A 198 3.83 22.45 -7.65
N LYS A 199 2.56 22.84 -7.78
CA LYS A 199 1.71 23.12 -6.64
C LYS A 199 1.31 21.83 -5.92
N ASP A 200 0.92 20.79 -6.66
CA ASP A 200 0.56 19.48 -6.08
C ASP A 200 1.74 18.88 -5.32
N ILE A 201 2.96 19.03 -5.87
CA ILE A 201 4.19 18.56 -5.21
C ILE A 201 4.47 19.32 -3.91
N LYS A 202 4.20 20.64 -3.86
CA LYS A 202 4.35 21.41 -2.63
C LYS A 202 3.28 21.04 -1.60
N ASP A 203 2.04 20.86 -2.03
CA ASP A 203 0.94 20.47 -1.16
C ASP A 203 1.20 19.07 -0.55
N VAL A 204 1.76 18.12 -1.30
CA VAL A 204 2.11 16.79 -0.75
C VAL A 204 3.29 16.86 0.22
N ILE A 205 4.31 17.69 -0.02
CA ILE A 205 5.41 17.87 0.95
C ILE A 205 4.87 18.40 2.30
N GLU A 206 3.94 19.37 2.25
CA GLU A 206 3.29 19.88 3.46
C GLU A 206 2.51 18.77 4.19
N TYR A 207 1.78 17.94 3.44
CA TYR A 207 1.11 16.76 4.00
C TYR A 207 2.08 15.76 4.64
N LEU A 208 3.20 15.45 3.98
CA LEU A 208 4.20 14.52 4.50
C LEU A 208 4.78 15.03 5.82
N ASN A 209 5.20 16.29 5.87
CA ASN A 209 5.74 16.90 7.08
C ASN A 209 4.71 16.94 8.22
N ALA A 210 3.45 17.25 7.92
CA ALA A 210 2.40 17.31 8.93
C ALA A 210 1.96 15.93 9.45
N THR A 211 2.08 14.88 8.62
CA THR A 211 1.56 13.54 8.94
C THR A 211 2.64 12.62 9.51
N PHE A 212 3.85 12.71 8.97
CA PHE A 212 4.96 11.81 9.27
C PHE A 212 6.16 12.52 9.89
N GLY A 213 6.27 13.83 9.73
CA GLY A 213 7.31 14.64 10.35
C GLY A 213 7.21 14.60 11.88
N SER A 214 8.37 14.44 12.53
CA SER A 214 8.52 14.39 13.99
C SER A 214 8.97 15.74 14.56
#